data_AF-A0A382VV92-F1
#
_entry.id   AF-A0A382VV92-F1
#
_cell.length_a   1.000
_cell.length_b   1.000
_cell.length_c   1.000
_cell.angle_alpha   90.00
_cell.angle_beta   90.00
_cell.angle_gamma   90.00
#
_symmetry.space_group_name_H-M   'P 1'
#
loop_
_entity.id
_entity.type
_entity.pdbx_description
1 polymer ?
#
loop_
_entity_poly.entity_id
_entity_poly.type
_entity_poly.pdbx_seq_one_letter_code
_entity_poly.pdbx_strand_id
1 'polypeptide(L)'
;FIEIWVNGNEGELNIDLGSISEDVNGNTVYDTEDDRSDGFGNKLLDVNEDTGIDQIMDVDEVGFDPISKFPLPYDATSNPDPHGDNFEFDQSAGRSGRFDEIDYGRINGTENNANDPDVGRRPNSEDTNNSGFLDLSNNFYRYRINISPDHEDTAFVAGGDLNRGNWSAKSSWRLYRIPLIPIGLNTAFNGQIGTPSFALIEATRIFITDVEDQITIRLGSIQMVGNRWQEDPNGSIIDSLGQAISIDELTENAETFNASVKNTFDNPDDYRPPPGAIVEID
;
A
#
# COMPACT_ATOMS: atom_id res chain seq x y z
N PHE A 1 3.80 15.54 -0.41
CA PHE A 1 3.75 14.56 -1.52
C PHE A 1 3.72 13.16 -0.94
N ILE A 2 3.15 12.22 -1.67
CA ILE A 2 3.42 10.78 -1.49
C ILE A 2 4.58 10.45 -2.42
N GLU A 3 5.67 9.95 -1.86
CA GLU A 3 6.84 9.51 -2.60
C GLU A 3 6.95 8.00 -2.53
N ILE A 4 7.05 7.34 -3.68
CA ILE A 4 7.12 5.89 -3.78
C ILE A 4 8.19 5.49 -4.79
N TRP A 5 9.16 4.71 -4.32
CA TRP A 5 10.12 4.04 -5.20
C TRP A 5 9.55 2.72 -5.71
N VAL A 6 9.38 2.60 -7.02
CA VAL A 6 8.71 1.46 -7.66
C VAL A 6 9.64 0.76 -8.66
N ASN A 7 9.62 -0.57 -8.63
CA ASN A 7 10.07 -1.44 -9.71
C ASN A 7 8.91 -2.37 -10.14
N GLY A 8 8.76 -2.61 -11.44
CA GLY A 8 7.56 -3.17 -12.08
C GLY A 8 7.13 -2.26 -13.24
N ASN A 9 6.21 -2.65 -14.12
CA ASN A 9 5.87 -1.87 -15.32
C ASN A 9 4.43 -2.05 -15.81
N GLU A 10 3.56 -2.58 -14.96
CA GLU A 10 2.16 -2.87 -15.26
C GLU A 10 1.33 -2.73 -13.98
N GLY A 11 0.06 -2.35 -14.13
CA GLY A 11 -0.89 -2.20 -13.03
C GLY A 11 -1.10 -0.76 -12.55
N GLU A 12 -2.20 -0.59 -11.82
CA GLU A 12 -2.56 0.62 -11.11
C GLU A 12 -2.26 0.46 -9.62
N LEU A 13 -1.36 1.28 -9.10
CA LEU A 13 -1.09 1.39 -7.67
C LEU A 13 -2.11 2.35 -7.04
N ASN A 14 -2.98 1.81 -6.19
CA ASN A 14 -3.97 2.58 -5.44
C ASN A 14 -3.48 2.78 -3.99
N ILE A 15 -3.69 3.97 -3.46
CA ILE A 15 -3.24 4.38 -2.13
C ILE A 15 -4.40 5.10 -1.45
N ASP A 16 -4.94 4.51 -0.40
CA ASP A 16 -5.95 5.12 0.45
C ASP A 16 -5.28 5.72 1.69
N LEU A 17 -5.59 6.98 2.02
CA LEU A 17 -5.09 7.70 3.18
C LEU A 17 -6.26 8.22 4.01
N GLY A 18 -6.40 7.76 5.26
CA GLY A 18 -7.45 8.23 6.17
C GLY A 18 -7.74 7.26 7.30
N SER A 19 -9.00 7.21 7.72
CA SER A 19 -9.52 6.10 8.54
C SER A 19 -10.08 5.05 7.59
N ILE A 20 -9.65 3.80 7.75
CA ILE A 20 -10.04 2.68 6.89
C ILE A 20 -10.69 1.65 7.81
N SER A 21 -11.84 1.14 7.40
CA SER A 21 -12.56 0.12 8.16
C SER A 21 -11.66 -1.10 8.31
N GLU A 22 -11.58 -1.63 9.52
CA GLU A 22 -10.83 -2.85 9.79
C GLU A 22 -11.68 -4.12 9.65
N ASP A 23 -13.01 -3.98 9.56
CA ASP A 23 -13.97 -5.05 9.24
C ASP A 23 -13.74 -5.53 7.79
N VAL A 24 -12.96 -6.61 7.65
CA VAL A 24 -12.47 -7.12 6.37
C VAL A 24 -13.60 -7.83 5.62
N ASN A 25 -14.48 -8.54 6.35
CA ASN A 25 -15.56 -9.33 5.76
C ASN A 25 -16.91 -8.60 5.71
N GLY A 26 -17.04 -7.44 6.38
CA GLY A 26 -18.21 -6.59 6.39
C GLY A 26 -19.34 -7.05 7.32
N ASN A 27 -19.05 -7.90 8.30
CA ASN A 27 -20.05 -8.49 9.19
C ASN A 27 -20.32 -7.64 10.45
N THR A 28 -19.54 -6.58 10.71
CA THR A 28 -19.59 -5.70 11.87
C THR A 28 -19.32 -6.36 13.24
N VAL A 29 -18.76 -7.56 13.21
CA VAL A 29 -18.35 -8.37 14.37
C VAL A 29 -16.84 -8.36 14.42
N TYR A 30 -16.28 -8.20 15.61
CA TYR A 30 -14.84 -8.21 15.78
C TYR A 30 -14.30 -9.64 15.63
N ASP A 31 -13.64 -9.90 14.51
CA ASP A 31 -13.07 -11.22 14.24
C ASP A 31 -11.60 -11.31 14.69
N THR A 32 -11.30 -12.37 15.45
CA THR A 32 -9.97 -12.67 15.95
C THR A 32 -9.86 -14.14 16.36
N GLU A 33 -8.66 -14.68 16.22
CA GLU A 33 -8.29 -16.02 16.69
C GLU A 33 -8.14 -16.12 18.22
N ASP A 34 -7.89 -15.01 18.93
CA ASP A 34 -7.68 -15.02 20.38
C ASP A 34 -8.99 -15.37 21.12
N ASP A 35 -9.01 -16.37 22.00
CA ASP A 35 -10.18 -16.65 22.83
C ASP A 35 -10.43 -15.52 23.83
N ARG A 36 -11.41 -14.69 23.52
CA ARG A 36 -11.85 -13.57 24.37
C ARG A 36 -12.98 -13.97 25.31
N SER A 37 -13.13 -15.23 25.69
CA SER A 37 -14.14 -15.68 26.66
C SER A 37 -14.03 -15.00 28.03
N ASP A 38 -12.85 -14.49 28.39
CA ASP A 38 -12.59 -13.65 29.57
C ASP A 38 -12.84 -12.13 29.34
N GLY A 39 -13.20 -11.75 28.10
CA GLY A 39 -13.47 -10.40 27.62
C GLY A 39 -12.30 -9.73 26.90
N PHE A 40 -11.06 -10.18 27.09
CA PHE A 40 -9.86 -9.50 26.60
C PHE A 40 -8.92 -10.38 25.77
N GLY A 41 -8.96 -11.70 25.96
CA GLY A 41 -7.97 -12.61 25.41
C GLY A 41 -6.60 -12.43 26.05
N ASN A 42 -5.69 -13.33 25.75
CA ASN A 42 -4.33 -13.30 26.31
C ASN A 42 -3.29 -12.74 25.32
N LYS A 43 -3.72 -12.38 24.09
CA LYS A 43 -2.90 -11.89 22.97
C LYS A 43 -1.81 -12.88 22.52
N LEU A 44 -2.00 -14.16 22.81
CA LEU A 44 -1.08 -15.24 22.51
C LEU A 44 -1.87 -16.43 21.99
N LEU A 45 -1.55 -16.85 20.78
CA LEU A 45 -2.23 -17.95 20.13
C LEU A 45 -2.12 -19.23 20.97
N ASP A 46 -3.23 -19.71 21.51
CA ASP A 46 -3.35 -20.95 22.26
C ASP A 46 -3.54 -22.16 21.34
N VAL A 47 -3.72 -23.33 21.94
CA VAL A 47 -3.89 -24.56 21.16
C VAL A 47 -5.27 -24.54 20.49
N ASN A 48 -5.29 -24.75 19.17
CA ASN A 48 -6.49 -24.71 18.30
C ASN A 48 -7.08 -23.32 18.03
N GLU A 49 -6.34 -22.24 18.29
CA GLU A 49 -6.78 -20.88 17.92
C GLU A 49 -6.30 -20.44 16.54
N ASP A 50 -5.23 -21.08 16.02
CA ASP A 50 -4.63 -20.83 14.71
C ASP A 50 -5.56 -21.34 13.61
N THR A 51 -6.66 -20.61 13.40
CA THR A 51 -7.86 -21.00 12.65
C THR A 51 -8.13 -20.07 11.47
N GLY A 52 -7.27 -19.08 11.25
CA GLY A 52 -7.57 -18.00 10.33
C GLY A 52 -8.43 -16.90 10.94
N ILE A 53 -8.53 -15.78 10.22
CA ILE A 53 -9.43 -14.68 10.61
C ILE A 53 -10.91 -15.04 10.44
N ASP A 54 -11.21 -16.10 9.70
CA ASP A 54 -12.56 -16.60 9.50
C ASP A 54 -13.03 -17.55 10.62
N GLN A 55 -12.13 -17.92 11.55
CA GLN A 55 -12.37 -18.75 12.74
C GLN A 55 -12.84 -20.18 12.42
N ILE A 56 -12.42 -20.74 11.27
CA ILE A 56 -12.79 -22.09 10.85
C ILE A 56 -11.53 -22.86 10.49
N MET A 57 -11.18 -23.87 11.28
CA MET A 57 -10.10 -24.79 10.90
C MET A 57 -10.39 -25.46 9.54
N ASP A 58 -9.35 -25.63 8.72
CA ASP A 58 -9.33 -26.39 7.46
C ASP A 58 -10.35 -27.55 7.41
N VAL A 59 -10.34 -28.43 8.41
CA VAL A 59 -11.15 -29.67 8.45
C VAL A 59 -12.66 -29.44 8.43
N ASP A 60 -13.10 -28.26 8.84
CA ASP A 60 -14.51 -27.84 8.91
C ASP A 60 -14.88 -26.84 7.79
N GLU A 61 -13.91 -26.43 6.98
CA GLU A 61 -14.12 -25.49 5.89
C GLU A 61 -14.87 -26.08 4.70
N VAL A 62 -15.59 -25.19 4.00
CA VAL A 62 -16.32 -25.52 2.78
C VAL A 62 -16.18 -24.39 1.77
N GLY A 63 -15.19 -24.54 0.89
CA GLY A 63 -14.92 -23.64 -0.22
C GLY A 63 -15.96 -23.71 -1.34
N PHE A 64 -15.68 -23.03 -2.44
CA PHE A 64 -16.60 -22.90 -3.57
C PHE A 64 -15.89 -23.09 -4.92
N ASP A 65 -16.39 -23.99 -5.76
CA ASP A 65 -15.92 -24.11 -7.14
C ASP A 65 -16.64 -23.10 -8.06
N PRO A 66 -15.95 -22.11 -8.65
CA PRO A 66 -16.58 -21.16 -9.55
C PRO A 66 -17.07 -21.78 -10.86
N ILE A 67 -16.52 -22.93 -11.28
CA ILE A 67 -16.88 -23.62 -12.53
C ILE A 67 -18.13 -24.46 -12.32
N SER A 68 -18.10 -25.39 -11.36
CA SER A 68 -19.23 -26.28 -11.12
C SER A 68 -20.34 -25.66 -10.26
N LYS A 69 -20.03 -24.57 -9.55
CA LYS A 69 -20.93 -23.87 -8.61
C LYS A 69 -21.40 -24.74 -7.44
N PHE A 70 -20.60 -25.72 -7.05
CA PHE A 70 -20.87 -26.59 -5.91
C PHE A 70 -19.93 -26.28 -4.74
N PRO A 71 -20.35 -26.59 -3.50
CA PRO A 71 -19.48 -26.56 -2.34
C PRO A 71 -18.33 -27.56 -2.52
N LEU A 72 -17.11 -27.12 -2.19
CA LEU A 72 -15.92 -27.96 -2.14
C LEU A 72 -15.48 -28.10 -0.68
N PRO A 73 -15.88 -29.17 0.02
CA PRO A 73 -15.43 -29.38 1.39
C PRO A 73 -13.93 -29.67 1.42
N TYR A 74 -13.35 -29.58 2.61
CA TYR A 74 -12.00 -30.03 2.88
C TYR A 74 -11.75 -31.47 2.42
N ASP A 75 -10.62 -31.65 1.74
CA ASP A 75 -10.03 -32.94 1.45
C ASP A 75 -8.50 -32.80 1.45
N ALA A 76 -7.84 -33.51 2.35
CA ALA A 76 -6.39 -33.41 2.59
C ALA A 76 -5.50 -33.62 1.34
N THR A 77 -6.03 -34.11 0.22
CA THR A 77 -5.26 -34.33 -1.01
C THR A 77 -5.68 -33.39 -2.14
N SER A 78 -6.99 -33.21 -2.34
CA SER A 78 -7.56 -32.52 -3.51
C SER A 78 -8.01 -31.09 -3.22
N ASN A 79 -8.30 -30.77 -1.96
CA ASN A 79 -8.71 -29.45 -1.50
C ASN A 79 -8.29 -29.24 -0.03
N PRO A 80 -6.97 -29.17 0.23
CA PRO A 80 -6.46 -29.09 1.60
C PRO A 80 -6.63 -27.70 2.25
N ASP A 81 -7.06 -26.69 1.48
CA ASP A 81 -7.17 -25.29 1.89
C ASP A 81 -8.43 -24.66 1.25
N PRO A 82 -9.64 -25.05 1.68
CA PRO A 82 -10.88 -24.63 1.03
C PRO A 82 -11.15 -23.12 1.03
N HIS A 83 -10.75 -22.37 2.06
CA HIS A 83 -10.92 -20.91 2.11
C HIS A 83 -9.68 -20.13 1.64
N GLY A 84 -8.53 -20.80 1.48
CA GLY A 84 -7.37 -20.20 0.83
C GLY A 84 -6.54 -19.30 1.74
N ASP A 85 -6.56 -19.55 3.04
CA ASP A 85 -5.94 -18.72 4.05
C ASP A 85 -4.76 -19.42 4.77
N ASN A 86 -4.41 -20.65 4.38
CA ASN A 86 -3.28 -21.37 4.93
C ASN A 86 -1.92 -20.67 4.73
N PHE A 87 -1.12 -20.64 5.80
CA PHE A 87 0.26 -20.19 5.80
C PHE A 87 1.24 -21.31 5.43
N GLU A 88 2.19 -21.01 4.53
CA GLU A 88 3.31 -21.90 4.22
C GLU A 88 4.57 -21.10 3.86
N PHE A 89 5.70 -21.48 4.44
CA PHE A 89 7.00 -20.89 4.13
C PHE A 89 8.15 -21.91 4.08
N ASP A 90 8.68 -22.20 2.88
CA ASP A 90 9.86 -23.04 2.69
C ASP A 90 11.16 -22.22 2.66
N GLN A 91 11.93 -22.31 3.74
CA GLN A 91 13.23 -21.65 3.88
C GLN A 91 14.41 -22.40 3.23
N SER A 92 14.18 -23.59 2.66
CA SER A 92 15.25 -24.48 2.19
C SER A 92 16.13 -23.83 1.10
N ALA A 93 15.50 -23.09 0.18
CA ALA A 93 16.18 -22.34 -0.88
C ALA A 93 17.09 -21.24 -0.31
N GLY A 94 16.58 -20.44 0.64
CA GLY A 94 17.32 -19.37 1.30
C GLY A 94 18.53 -19.88 2.09
N ARG A 95 18.39 -21.01 2.81
CA ARG A 95 19.51 -21.66 3.52
C ARG A 95 20.62 -22.16 2.59
N SER A 96 20.30 -22.38 1.32
CA SER A 96 21.23 -22.79 0.28
C SER A 96 21.78 -21.61 -0.54
N GLY A 97 21.45 -20.37 -0.16
CA GLY A 97 21.88 -19.14 -0.84
C GLY A 97 21.15 -18.85 -2.16
N ARG A 98 20.05 -19.55 -2.44
CA ARG A 98 19.23 -19.40 -3.66
C ARG A 98 18.02 -18.51 -3.37
N PHE A 99 18.29 -17.24 -3.06
CA PHE A 99 17.27 -16.29 -2.60
C PHE A 99 16.21 -15.97 -3.66
N ASP A 100 16.53 -16.16 -4.93
CA ASP A 100 15.64 -16.01 -6.08
C ASP A 100 14.68 -17.19 -6.28
N GLU A 101 14.90 -18.29 -5.57
CA GLU A 101 14.06 -19.50 -5.58
C GLU A 101 13.16 -19.62 -4.33
N ILE A 102 13.13 -18.61 -3.45
CA ILE A 102 12.24 -18.61 -2.28
C ILE A 102 10.82 -18.34 -2.76
N ASP A 103 9.90 -19.25 -2.41
CA ASP A 103 8.48 -19.07 -2.64
C ASP A 103 7.88 -18.27 -1.49
N TYR A 104 7.25 -17.15 -1.84
CA TYR A 104 6.56 -16.25 -0.92
C TYR A 104 5.04 -16.27 -1.12
N GLY A 105 4.50 -17.17 -1.97
CA GLY A 105 3.11 -17.16 -2.39
C GLY A 105 2.10 -17.44 -1.28
N ARG A 106 2.53 -18.02 -0.15
CA ARG A 106 1.68 -18.44 0.97
C ARG A 106 2.13 -17.90 2.34
N ILE A 107 2.98 -16.89 2.36
CA ILE A 107 3.50 -16.35 3.64
C ILE A 107 2.52 -15.41 4.35
N ASN A 108 1.46 -14.98 3.67
CA ASN A 108 0.47 -14.03 4.21
C ASN A 108 -0.82 -14.73 4.68
N GLY A 109 -0.82 -16.06 4.74
CA GLY A 109 -1.93 -16.83 5.27
C GLY A 109 -2.16 -16.57 6.77
N THR A 110 -3.40 -16.72 7.21
CA THR A 110 -3.83 -16.57 8.59
C THR A 110 -3.87 -17.90 9.34
N GLU A 111 -4.37 -18.99 8.75
CA GLU A 111 -4.31 -20.31 9.39
C GLU A 111 -2.88 -20.90 9.35
N ASN A 112 -2.49 -21.62 10.40
CA ASN A 112 -1.21 -22.31 10.55
C ASN A 112 0.03 -21.38 10.55
N ASN A 113 -0.16 -20.10 10.92
CA ASN A 113 0.88 -19.09 10.91
C ASN A 113 1.59 -18.90 12.27
N ALA A 114 1.29 -19.71 13.29
CA ALA A 114 1.88 -19.61 14.64
C ALA A 114 3.42 -19.58 14.71
N ASN A 115 4.08 -20.18 13.71
CA ASN A 115 5.54 -20.28 13.62
C ASN A 115 6.14 -19.35 12.56
N ASP A 116 5.35 -18.46 11.98
CA ASP A 116 5.87 -17.38 11.15
C ASP A 116 6.89 -16.58 11.97
N PRO A 117 8.16 -16.47 11.52
CA PRO A 117 9.15 -15.65 12.22
C PRO A 117 8.77 -14.17 12.34
N ASP A 118 7.88 -13.65 11.48
CA ASP A 118 7.50 -12.24 11.47
C ASP A 118 6.32 -11.96 12.43
N VAL A 119 5.27 -12.78 12.41
CA VAL A 119 4.10 -12.64 13.30
C VAL A 119 4.33 -13.27 14.68
N GLY A 120 5.06 -14.39 14.75
CA GLY A 120 5.18 -15.21 15.95
C GLY A 120 3.84 -15.82 16.37
N ARG A 121 3.66 -16.08 17.66
CA ARG A 121 2.39 -16.61 18.20
C ARG A 121 1.37 -15.51 18.50
N ARG A 122 1.31 -14.46 17.68
CA ARG A 122 0.31 -13.40 17.83
C ARG A 122 -0.95 -13.83 17.07
N PRO A 123 -2.13 -13.87 17.71
CA PRO A 123 -3.38 -14.14 17.01
C PRO A 123 -3.64 -13.14 15.88
N ASN A 124 -4.18 -13.62 14.77
CA ASN A 124 -4.72 -12.79 13.71
C ASN A 124 -6.01 -12.12 14.18
N SER A 125 -6.23 -10.90 13.71
CA SER A 125 -7.33 -10.06 14.17
C SER A 125 -7.60 -8.91 13.21
N GLU A 126 -8.86 -8.49 13.17
CA GLU A 126 -9.28 -7.25 12.53
C GLU A 126 -8.84 -5.99 13.31
N ASP A 127 -8.27 -6.07 14.51
CA ASP A 127 -7.75 -4.90 15.22
C ASP A 127 -6.31 -4.58 14.76
N THR A 128 -6.19 -3.86 13.66
CA THR A 128 -4.91 -3.58 12.98
C THR A 128 -4.05 -2.56 13.73
N ASN A 129 -4.66 -1.70 14.54
CA ASN A 129 -3.99 -0.67 15.32
C ASN A 129 -3.78 -1.06 16.81
N ASN A 130 -4.25 -2.24 17.22
CA ASN A 130 -4.16 -2.79 18.59
C ASN A 130 -4.85 -1.89 19.64
N SER A 131 -5.97 -1.26 19.28
CA SER A 131 -6.80 -0.44 20.17
C SER A 131 -7.67 -1.29 21.11
N GLY A 132 -7.89 -2.56 20.77
CA GLY A 132 -8.76 -3.51 21.44
C GLY A 132 -10.21 -3.49 20.94
N PHE A 133 -10.50 -2.76 19.86
CA PHE A 133 -11.84 -2.59 19.30
C PHE A 133 -11.79 -2.66 17.77
N LEU A 134 -12.89 -3.10 17.16
CA LEU A 134 -13.09 -3.05 15.71
C LEU A 134 -13.44 -1.62 15.27
N ASP A 135 -12.56 -0.99 14.48
CA ASP A 135 -12.83 0.31 13.89
C ASP A 135 -13.60 0.21 12.56
N LEU A 136 -14.86 0.65 12.55
CA LEU A 136 -15.75 0.62 11.37
C LEU A 136 -15.68 1.91 10.50
N SER A 137 -14.81 2.85 10.87
CA SER A 137 -14.73 4.15 10.17
C SER A 137 -14.10 4.00 8.80
N ASN A 138 -14.80 4.44 7.75
CA ASN A 138 -14.32 4.35 6.38
C ASN A 138 -14.33 5.73 5.70
N ASN A 139 -13.32 6.55 6.03
CA ASN A 139 -13.17 7.93 5.59
C ASN A 139 -11.75 8.15 5.07
N PHE A 140 -11.55 8.11 3.75
CA PHE A 140 -10.21 8.21 3.15
C PHE A 140 -10.19 9.00 1.84
N TYR A 141 -9.04 9.61 1.55
CA TYR A 141 -8.67 10.07 0.22
C TYR A 141 -8.06 8.91 -0.56
N ARG A 142 -8.42 8.76 -1.84
CA ARG A 142 -7.82 7.76 -2.73
C ARG A 142 -6.91 8.44 -3.74
N TYR A 143 -5.71 7.91 -3.88
CA TYR A 143 -4.79 8.21 -4.98
C TYR A 143 -4.60 6.97 -5.83
N ARG A 144 -4.35 7.18 -7.11
CA ARG A 144 -4.11 6.12 -8.08
C ARG A 144 -3.07 6.59 -9.08
N ILE A 145 -2.10 5.73 -9.38
CA ILE A 145 -1.19 5.91 -10.50
C ILE A 145 -1.08 4.62 -11.30
N ASN A 146 -1.13 4.70 -12.62
CA ASN A 146 -0.75 3.59 -13.48
C ASN A 146 0.77 3.59 -13.66
N ILE A 147 1.41 2.44 -13.40
CA ILE A 147 2.87 2.35 -13.40
C ILE A 147 3.45 1.99 -14.77
N SER A 148 2.63 1.85 -15.80
CA SER A 148 3.05 1.49 -17.16
C SER A 148 3.88 2.61 -17.82
N PRO A 149 4.91 2.25 -18.62
CA PRO A 149 5.81 3.23 -19.25
C PRO A 149 5.12 4.16 -20.26
N ASP A 150 4.02 3.72 -20.85
CA ASP A 150 3.30 4.47 -21.89
C ASP A 150 2.11 5.26 -21.33
N HIS A 151 1.88 5.24 -20.02
CA HIS A 151 0.78 5.95 -19.38
C HIS A 151 1.10 7.44 -19.12
N GLU A 152 0.08 8.29 -19.02
CA GLU A 152 0.24 9.72 -18.74
C GLU A 152 0.79 10.00 -17.32
N ASP A 153 0.50 9.13 -16.36
CA ASP A 153 0.99 9.21 -14.97
C ASP A 153 2.51 9.12 -14.82
N THR A 154 3.21 8.76 -15.90
CA THR A 154 4.67 8.95 -15.98
C THR A 154 5.10 10.39 -15.77
N ALA A 155 4.20 11.37 -15.89
CA ALA A 155 4.40 12.76 -15.50
C ALA A 155 4.73 12.94 -14.01
N PHE A 156 4.33 12.00 -13.14
CA PHE A 156 4.66 12.02 -11.71
C PHE A 156 6.03 11.43 -11.39
N VAL A 157 6.77 10.91 -12.37
CA VAL A 157 8.12 10.39 -12.14
C VAL A 157 9.07 11.55 -11.92
N ALA A 158 9.64 11.60 -10.72
CA ALA A 158 10.54 12.65 -10.27
C ALA A 158 12.00 12.21 -10.22
N GLY A 159 12.30 10.91 -10.26
CA GLY A 159 13.67 10.39 -10.10
C GLY A 159 13.83 8.92 -10.49
N GLY A 160 15.05 8.41 -10.36
CA GLY A 160 15.43 7.07 -10.82
C GLY A 160 15.72 6.97 -12.32
N ASP A 161 15.48 5.80 -12.92
CA ASP A 161 15.70 5.55 -14.35
C ASP A 161 14.62 6.26 -15.18
N LEU A 162 15.00 7.35 -15.85
CA LEU A 162 14.10 8.14 -16.69
C LEU A 162 13.89 7.53 -18.09
N ASN A 163 14.67 6.52 -18.47
CA ASN A 163 14.50 5.81 -19.74
C ASN A 163 13.44 4.72 -19.61
N ARG A 164 12.21 5.08 -19.99
CA ARG A 164 11.02 4.21 -19.89
C ARG A 164 11.17 2.84 -20.56
N GLY A 165 12.00 2.74 -21.60
CA GLY A 165 12.29 1.46 -22.26
C GLY A 165 12.99 0.44 -21.35
N ASN A 166 13.56 0.86 -20.24
CA ASN A 166 14.23 0.00 -19.26
C ASN A 166 13.30 -0.49 -18.14
N TRP A 167 12.07 0.01 -18.02
CA TRP A 167 11.27 -0.16 -16.81
C TRP A 167 10.80 -1.59 -16.51
N SER A 168 10.87 -2.50 -17.49
CA SER A 168 10.65 -3.94 -17.28
C SER A 168 11.85 -4.64 -16.62
N ALA A 169 13.03 -4.00 -16.57
CA ALA A 169 14.21 -4.57 -15.96
C ALA A 169 14.12 -4.56 -14.43
N LYS A 170 14.58 -5.64 -13.78
CA LYS A 170 14.63 -5.76 -12.31
C LYS A 170 15.50 -4.70 -11.62
N SER A 171 16.42 -4.08 -12.35
CA SER A 171 17.29 -3.01 -11.86
C SER A 171 16.72 -1.60 -12.05
N SER A 172 15.62 -1.45 -12.79
CA SER A 172 15.04 -0.14 -13.12
C SER A 172 14.09 0.31 -12.03
N TRP A 173 14.54 1.27 -11.22
CA TRP A 173 13.74 1.89 -10.17
C TRP A 173 13.35 3.30 -10.57
N ARG A 174 12.16 3.73 -10.16
CA ARG A 174 11.69 5.11 -10.37
C ARG A 174 10.95 5.63 -9.16
N LEU A 175 11.14 6.92 -8.90
CA LEU A 175 10.45 7.64 -7.84
C LEU A 175 9.21 8.31 -8.41
N TYR A 176 8.03 7.84 -8.02
CA TYR A 176 6.79 8.60 -8.19
C TYR A 176 6.65 9.61 -7.07
N ARG A 177 6.37 10.87 -7.42
CA ARG A 177 6.09 11.97 -6.48
C ARG A 177 4.70 12.51 -6.76
N ILE A 178 3.74 12.08 -5.94
CA ILE A 178 2.32 12.38 -6.10
C ILE A 178 1.95 13.57 -5.19
N PRO A 179 1.37 14.66 -5.72
CA PRO A 179 0.87 15.74 -4.88
C PRO A 179 -0.19 15.22 -3.90
N LEU A 180 -0.19 15.75 -2.67
CA LEU A 180 -1.22 15.40 -1.67
C LEU A 180 -2.50 16.21 -1.85
N ILE A 181 -2.46 17.32 -2.59
CA ILE A 181 -3.60 18.22 -2.70
C ILE A 181 -4.76 17.48 -3.42
N PRO A 182 -5.94 17.34 -2.78
CA PRO A 182 -7.07 16.55 -3.29
C PRO A 182 -7.94 17.41 -4.23
N ILE A 183 -7.35 17.93 -5.30
CA ILE A 183 -8.05 18.75 -6.30
C ILE A 183 -8.05 18.05 -7.65
N GLY A 184 -9.02 18.39 -8.51
CA GLY A 184 -9.18 17.74 -9.82
C GLY A 184 -8.02 17.90 -10.80
N LEU A 185 -7.11 18.86 -10.56
CA LEU A 185 -5.89 19.02 -11.36
C LEU A 185 -4.80 17.99 -11.02
N ASN A 186 -4.88 17.39 -9.84
CA ASN A 186 -4.04 16.26 -9.48
C ASN A 186 -4.65 15.00 -10.08
N THR A 187 -4.20 14.59 -11.26
CA THR A 187 -4.78 13.43 -11.97
C THR A 187 -4.63 12.12 -11.19
N ALA A 188 -3.67 12.04 -10.26
CA ALA A 188 -3.53 10.92 -9.36
C ALA A 188 -4.59 10.90 -8.25
N PHE A 189 -5.27 12.02 -7.95
CA PHE A 189 -6.35 12.03 -6.96
C PHE A 189 -7.61 11.38 -7.55
N ASN A 190 -7.99 10.24 -6.99
CA ASN A 190 -9.11 9.42 -7.46
C ASN A 190 -10.31 9.50 -6.50
N GLY A 191 -10.54 10.70 -5.95
CA GLY A 191 -11.69 11.01 -5.12
C GLY A 191 -11.52 10.67 -3.64
N GLN A 192 -12.63 10.82 -2.90
CA GLN A 192 -12.69 10.57 -1.47
C GLN A 192 -13.93 9.76 -1.12
N ILE A 193 -13.83 8.99 -0.04
CA ILE A 193 -14.95 8.28 0.57
C ILE A 193 -15.23 8.90 1.93
N GLY A 194 -16.50 9.19 2.22
CA GLY A 194 -16.92 9.82 3.47
C GLY A 194 -16.42 11.27 3.60
N THR A 195 -15.99 11.63 4.81
CA THR A 195 -15.47 12.98 5.14
C THR A 195 -14.05 12.89 5.72
N PRO A 196 -13.05 12.51 4.91
CA PRO A 196 -11.67 12.41 5.38
C PRO A 196 -11.08 13.78 5.72
N SER A 197 -10.00 13.77 6.50
CA SER A 197 -9.24 14.96 6.85
C SER A 197 -7.77 14.64 7.01
N PHE A 198 -6.87 15.44 6.42
CA PHE A 198 -5.43 15.29 6.66
C PHE A 198 -5.01 15.54 8.11
N ALA A 199 -5.89 16.12 8.94
CA ALA A 199 -5.66 16.21 10.38
C ALA A 199 -5.80 14.85 11.09
N LEU A 200 -6.42 13.86 10.46
CA LEU A 200 -6.64 12.52 10.99
C LEU A 200 -6.41 11.48 9.89
N ILE A 201 -5.17 11.00 9.81
CA ILE A 201 -4.79 9.85 8.98
C ILE A 201 -4.32 8.76 9.94
N GLU A 202 -5.07 7.66 10.01
CA GLU A 202 -4.85 6.57 10.97
C GLU A 202 -4.32 5.32 10.28
N ALA A 203 -4.69 5.12 9.01
CA ALA A 203 -4.28 3.98 8.20
C ALA A 203 -3.86 4.42 6.80
N THR A 204 -3.05 3.56 6.18
CA THR A 204 -2.74 3.62 4.75
C THR A 204 -2.98 2.24 4.16
N ARG A 205 -3.82 2.14 3.12
CA ARG A 205 -4.04 0.90 2.38
C ARG A 205 -3.49 1.04 0.98
N ILE A 206 -2.70 0.06 0.56
CA ILE A 206 -2.11 0.00 -0.76
C ILE A 206 -2.60 -1.28 -1.43
N PHE A 207 -3.08 -1.17 -2.65
CA PHE A 207 -3.54 -2.31 -3.43
C PHE A 207 -3.33 -2.08 -4.93
N ILE A 208 -3.23 -3.17 -5.68
CA ILE A 208 -2.98 -3.14 -7.11
C ILE A 208 -4.25 -3.52 -7.86
N THR A 209 -4.57 -2.77 -8.90
CA THR A 209 -5.65 -3.07 -9.85
C THR A 209 -5.11 -3.05 -11.28
N ASP A 210 -5.98 -3.34 -12.26
CA ASP A 210 -5.65 -3.24 -13.69
C ASP A 210 -4.46 -4.11 -14.11
N VAL A 211 -4.51 -5.38 -13.71
CA VAL A 211 -3.52 -6.40 -14.06
C VAL A 211 -4.25 -7.55 -14.75
N GLU A 212 -3.71 -8.02 -15.88
CA GLU A 212 -4.29 -9.16 -16.61
C GLU A 212 -3.61 -10.48 -16.22
N ASP A 213 -2.31 -10.42 -15.95
CA ASP A 213 -1.47 -11.56 -15.62
C ASP A 213 -0.83 -11.41 -14.23
N GLN A 214 -0.17 -12.48 -13.77
CA GLN A 214 0.63 -12.41 -12.54
C GLN A 214 1.81 -11.46 -12.74
N ILE A 215 1.85 -10.40 -11.94
CA ILE A 215 2.94 -9.42 -11.95
C ILE A 215 3.74 -9.45 -10.65
N THR A 216 4.90 -8.78 -10.66
CA THR A 216 5.67 -8.49 -9.45
C THR A 216 5.97 -7.01 -9.41
N ILE A 217 5.48 -6.34 -8.37
CA ILE A 217 5.84 -4.96 -8.03
C ILE A 217 6.72 -5.00 -6.80
N ARG A 218 7.79 -4.19 -6.80
CA ARG A 218 8.63 -3.97 -5.62
C ARG A 218 8.55 -2.51 -5.24
N LEU A 219 8.33 -2.26 -3.96
CA LEU A 219 8.31 -0.94 -3.38
C LEU A 219 9.57 -0.78 -2.54
N GLY A 220 10.44 0.15 -2.93
CA GLY A 220 11.72 0.39 -2.24
C GLY A 220 11.54 1.25 -1.00
N SER A 221 10.64 2.22 -1.09
CA SER A 221 10.15 3.00 0.04
C SER A 221 8.82 3.66 -0.31
N ILE A 222 8.05 3.99 0.73
CA ILE A 222 6.83 4.80 0.66
C ILE A 222 6.99 5.86 1.74
N GLN A 223 6.84 7.13 1.36
CA GLN A 223 7.03 8.25 2.28
C GLN A 223 5.99 9.33 2.05
N MET A 224 5.45 9.87 3.14
CA MET A 224 4.76 11.15 3.11
C MET A 224 5.78 12.24 3.37
N VAL A 225 6.18 12.93 2.31
CA VAL A 225 7.16 14.01 2.41
C VAL A 225 6.46 15.36 2.46
N GLY A 226 6.69 16.07 3.56
CA GLY A 226 6.34 17.47 3.70
C GLY A 226 7.47 18.36 3.20
N ASN A 227 7.13 19.57 2.75
CA ASN A 227 8.12 20.61 2.56
C ASN A 227 8.24 21.42 3.87
N ARG A 228 9.46 21.87 4.22
CA ARG A 228 9.67 22.86 5.30
C ARG A 228 9.24 24.27 4.88
N TRP A 229 9.03 24.48 3.58
CA TRP A 229 8.37 25.66 3.05
C TRP A 229 6.87 25.44 3.10
N GLN A 230 6.18 26.29 3.85
CA GLN A 230 4.72 26.34 3.85
C GLN A 230 4.28 27.23 2.68
N GLU A 231 3.49 26.66 1.78
CA GLU A 231 2.80 27.45 0.76
C GLU A 231 1.83 28.37 1.50
N ASP A 232 1.92 29.68 1.25
CA ASP A 232 1.01 30.67 1.82
C ASP A 232 -0.07 30.98 0.78
N PRO A 233 -1.22 30.29 0.79
CA PRO A 233 -2.27 30.52 -0.19
C PRO A 233 -2.90 31.91 -0.07
N ASN A 234 -2.57 32.69 0.98
CA ASN A 234 -3.09 34.03 1.19
C ASN A 234 -2.10 35.14 0.77
N GLY A 235 -0.94 34.80 0.18
CA GLY A 235 0.04 35.81 -0.20
C GLY A 235 1.25 35.36 -1.03
N SER A 236 1.49 34.07 -1.21
CA SER A 236 2.63 33.57 -2.00
C SER A 236 2.38 33.59 -3.51
N ILE A 237 1.12 33.54 -3.94
CA ILE A 237 0.71 33.62 -5.34
C ILE A 237 -0.22 34.82 -5.47
N ILE A 238 0.23 35.81 -6.23
CA ILE A 238 -0.48 37.07 -6.43
C ILE A 238 -0.68 37.34 -7.91
N ASP A 239 -1.78 38.01 -8.26
CA ASP A 239 -2.02 38.49 -9.61
C ASP A 239 -1.13 39.70 -9.96
N SER A 240 -1.25 40.19 -11.19
CA SER A 240 -0.52 41.37 -11.65
C SER A 240 -0.84 42.67 -10.89
N LEU A 241 -1.91 42.68 -10.08
CA LEU A 241 -2.36 43.79 -9.24
C LEU A 241 -1.97 43.60 -7.76
N GLY A 242 -1.28 42.51 -7.43
CA GLY A 242 -0.84 42.18 -6.08
C GLY A 242 -1.93 41.61 -5.17
N GLN A 243 -3.05 41.14 -5.73
CA GLN A 243 -4.10 40.43 -4.98
C GLN A 243 -3.74 38.95 -4.87
N ALA A 244 -3.95 38.35 -3.69
CA ALA A 244 -3.74 36.92 -3.51
C ALA A 244 -4.73 36.13 -4.37
N ILE A 245 -4.22 35.16 -5.12
CA ILE A 245 -5.01 34.24 -5.93
C ILE A 245 -5.41 33.07 -5.05
N SER A 246 -6.71 32.77 -4.98
CA SER A 246 -7.22 31.65 -4.18
C SER A 246 -6.90 30.30 -4.85
N ILE A 247 -6.93 29.22 -4.07
CA ILE A 247 -6.80 27.86 -4.63
C ILE A 247 -7.94 27.54 -5.63
N ASP A 248 -9.12 28.10 -5.41
CA ASP A 248 -10.27 27.93 -6.30
C ASP A 248 -9.99 28.58 -7.67
N GLU A 249 -9.43 29.80 -7.66
CA GLU A 249 -9.08 30.51 -8.90
C GLU A 249 -7.93 29.82 -9.66
N LEU A 250 -6.91 29.30 -8.96
CA LEU A 250 -5.88 28.46 -9.59
C LEU A 250 -6.51 27.22 -10.23
N THR A 251 -7.43 26.57 -9.53
CA THR A 251 -8.12 25.38 -10.02
C THR A 251 -8.96 25.68 -11.27
N GLU A 252 -9.72 26.79 -11.26
CA GLU A 252 -10.51 27.25 -12.41
C GLU A 252 -9.65 27.54 -13.65
N ASN A 253 -8.42 28.02 -13.45
CA ASN A 253 -7.48 28.31 -14.53
C ASN A 253 -6.56 27.13 -14.90
N ALA A 254 -6.78 25.95 -14.31
CA ALA A 254 -5.93 24.78 -14.50
C ALA A 254 -4.45 24.98 -14.11
N GLU A 255 -4.21 25.82 -13.11
CA GLU A 255 -2.89 26.13 -12.58
C GLU A 255 -2.64 25.38 -11.26
N THR A 256 -1.43 24.90 -11.06
CA THR A 256 -0.98 24.31 -9.80
C THR A 256 0.37 24.88 -9.40
N PHE A 257 0.61 24.98 -8.10
CA PHE A 257 1.90 25.31 -7.53
C PHE A 257 2.34 24.17 -6.62
N ASN A 258 3.61 23.82 -6.69
CA ASN A 258 4.19 22.72 -5.93
C ASN A 258 5.65 23.02 -5.64
N ALA A 259 6.06 22.95 -4.38
CA ALA A 259 7.46 23.09 -3.99
C ALA A 259 8.06 21.74 -3.56
N SER A 260 9.13 21.30 -4.22
CA SER A 260 9.84 20.05 -3.90
C SER A 260 11.36 20.21 -3.90
N VAL A 261 12.07 19.22 -3.38
CA VAL A 261 13.53 19.19 -3.34
C VAL A 261 14.05 18.23 -4.42
N LYS A 262 15.14 18.63 -5.08
CA LYS A 262 15.95 17.75 -5.92
C LYS A 262 17.32 17.54 -5.27
N ASN A 263 17.85 16.33 -5.36
CA ASN A 263 19.15 15.96 -4.82
C ASN A 263 19.88 14.97 -5.75
N THR A 264 21.17 14.75 -5.48
CA THR A 264 22.02 13.89 -6.31
C THR A 264 21.74 12.40 -6.18
N PHE A 265 21.10 11.97 -5.09
CA PHE A 265 20.82 10.57 -4.82
C PHE A 265 19.53 10.13 -5.54
N ASP A 266 18.45 10.88 -5.38
CA ASP A 266 17.15 10.57 -5.96
C ASP A 266 17.03 11.00 -7.44
N ASN A 267 17.74 12.06 -7.84
CA ASN A 267 17.67 12.64 -9.19
C ASN A 267 19.02 12.59 -9.94
N PRO A 268 19.72 11.43 -10.01
CA PRO A 268 21.07 11.35 -10.54
C PRO A 268 21.16 11.61 -12.05
N ASP A 269 20.06 11.51 -12.79
CA ASP A 269 20.05 11.77 -14.24
C ASP A 269 19.75 13.24 -14.59
N ASP A 270 19.10 13.98 -13.68
CA ASP A 270 18.58 15.33 -13.94
C ASP A 270 19.29 16.41 -13.11
N TYR A 271 19.76 16.09 -11.90
CA TYR A 271 20.42 17.04 -11.03
C TYR A 271 21.95 16.88 -11.04
N ARG A 272 22.66 17.99 -11.20
CA ARG A 272 24.11 18.08 -10.96
C ARG A 272 24.37 19.19 -9.94
N PRO A 273 25.24 18.96 -8.94
CA PRO A 273 25.60 20.01 -7.99
C PRO A 273 26.15 21.24 -8.73
N PRO A 274 25.88 22.46 -8.24
CA PRO A 274 26.45 23.65 -8.82
C PRO A 274 27.99 23.64 -8.69
N PRO A 275 28.72 24.26 -9.62
CA PRO A 275 30.18 24.28 -9.58
C PRO A 275 30.72 24.76 -8.23
N GLY A 276 31.66 24.01 -7.65
CA GLY A 276 32.29 24.35 -6.36
C GLY A 276 31.48 23.93 -5.13
N ALA A 277 30.30 23.33 -5.29
CA ALA A 277 29.62 22.66 -4.20
C ALA A 277 30.46 21.46 -3.72
N ILE A 278 30.67 21.38 -2.41
CA ILE A 278 31.27 20.21 -1.78
C ILE A 278 30.20 19.14 -1.71
N VAL A 279 30.44 18.00 -2.35
CA VAL A 279 29.59 16.83 -2.20
C VAL A 279 29.94 16.18 -0.88
N GLU A 280 28.98 16.13 0.04
CA GLU A 280 29.12 15.34 1.27
C GLU A 280 29.13 13.86 0.86
N ILE A 281 30.18 13.15 1.26
CA ILE A 281 30.32 11.70 1.06
C ILE A 281 30.07 11.09 2.43
N ASP A 282 28.90 10.46 2.59
CA ASP A 282 28.56 9.66 3.78
C ASP A 282 29.24 8.28 3.74
#